data_AF-A0A950URY8-F1
#
_entry.id   AF-A0A950URY8-F1
#
_cell.length_a   1.000
_cell.length_b   1.000
_cell.length_c   1.000
_cell.angle_alpha   90.00
_cell.angle_beta   90.00
_cell.angle_gamma   90.00
#
_symmetry.space_group_name_H-M   'P 1'
#
loop_
_entity.id
_entity.type
_entity.pdbx_description
1 polymer ?
#
loop_
_entity_poly.entity_id
_entity_poly.type
_entity_poly.pdbx_seq_one_letter_code
_entity_poly.pdbx_strand_id
1 'polypeptide(L)'
;MQQGRTSLRLAALLCAVLGLAGCTLSDAQKHDDIWSVWTRIDKSASATVFFATDRQRDAGAPFGMGLHWGSAMTCGRSVVSNFAPAAATPPEIMPCQGAGAVEGQQIGGPAFAMSGFAAAIADEAHRRGCASMLLYVHGFNTTFRTALLHTGQLSADVAWPCATALLSWSS
;
A
#
# COMPACT_ATOMS: atom_id res chain seq x y z
N MET A 1 -49.64 -24.85 -8.98
CA MET A 1 -49.16 -23.45 -8.77
C MET A 1 -47.98 -23.31 -7.79
N GLN A 2 -47.44 -24.38 -7.18
CA GLN A 2 -46.30 -24.26 -6.25
C GLN A 2 -44.92 -24.19 -6.92
N GLN A 3 -44.71 -24.84 -8.07
CA GLN A 3 -43.41 -24.88 -8.79
C GLN A 3 -42.91 -23.51 -9.27
N GLY A 4 -43.80 -22.61 -9.72
CA GLY A 4 -43.38 -21.29 -10.22
C GLY A 4 -42.91 -20.33 -9.13
N ARG A 5 -43.38 -20.49 -7.87
CA ARG A 5 -42.97 -19.63 -6.75
C ARG A 5 -41.60 -20.01 -6.18
N THR A 6 -41.20 -21.28 -6.29
CA THR A 6 -39.87 -21.75 -5.87
C THR A 6 -38.79 -21.29 -6.85
N SER A 7 -39.03 -21.34 -8.16
CA SER A 7 -38.06 -20.89 -9.17
C SER A 7 -37.78 -19.39 -9.11
N LEU A 8 -38.80 -18.55 -8.85
CA LEU A 8 -38.61 -17.11 -8.69
C LEU A 8 -37.79 -16.75 -7.44
N ARG A 9 -37.99 -17.48 -6.33
CA ARG A 9 -37.23 -17.26 -5.09
C ARG A 9 -35.76 -17.67 -5.25
N LEU A 10 -35.49 -18.77 -5.94
CA LEU A 10 -34.13 -19.22 -6.25
C LEU A 10 -33.40 -18.23 -7.17
N ALA A 11 -34.07 -17.73 -8.21
CA ALA A 11 -33.49 -16.72 -9.09
C ALA A 11 -33.17 -15.41 -8.36
N ALA A 12 -34.08 -14.94 -7.49
CA ALA A 12 -33.86 -13.74 -6.68
C ALA A 12 -32.70 -13.92 -5.68
N LEU A 13 -32.58 -15.09 -5.05
CA LEU A 13 -31.45 -15.43 -4.17
C LEU A 13 -30.13 -15.48 -4.94
N LEU A 14 -30.10 -16.08 -6.14
CA LEU A 14 -28.89 -16.13 -6.95
C LEU A 14 -28.44 -14.73 -7.37
N CYS A 15 -29.37 -13.88 -7.80
CA CYS A 15 -29.07 -12.48 -8.15
C CYS A 15 -28.61 -11.66 -6.94
N ALA A 16 -29.17 -11.90 -5.75
CA ALA A 16 -28.72 -11.24 -4.53
C ALA A 16 -27.30 -11.68 -4.14
N VAL A 17 -26.99 -12.97 -4.22
CA VAL A 17 -25.65 -13.50 -3.94
C VAL A 17 -24.62 -12.99 -4.94
N LEU A 18 -24.94 -12.99 -6.24
CA LEU A 18 -24.05 -12.47 -7.28
C LEU A 18 -23.87 -10.95 -7.18
N GLY A 19 -24.93 -10.20 -6.85
CA GLY A 19 -24.85 -8.76 -6.61
C GLY A 19 -24.01 -8.40 -5.39
N LEU A 20 -24.12 -9.17 -4.30
CA LEU A 20 -23.32 -8.97 -3.09
C LEU A 20 -21.85 -9.39 -3.29
N ALA A 21 -21.58 -10.47 -4.05
CA ALA A 21 -20.22 -10.92 -4.33
C ALA A 21 -19.43 -9.89 -5.18
N GLY A 22 -20.10 -9.19 -6.10
CA GLY A 22 -19.49 -8.12 -6.88
C GLY A 22 -19.08 -6.90 -6.05
N CYS A 23 -19.79 -6.62 -4.95
CA CYS A 23 -19.44 -5.53 -4.02
C CYS A 23 -18.29 -5.90 -3.06
N THR A 24 -17.88 -7.17 -3.02
CA THR A 24 -16.74 -7.65 -2.20
C THR A 24 -15.49 -7.95 -3.02
N LEU A 25 -15.48 -7.62 -4.31
CA LEU A 25 -14.30 -7.84 -5.16
C LEU A 25 -13.12 -7.09 -4.55
N SER A 26 -12.22 -7.87 -3.95
CA SER A 26 -11.02 -7.39 -3.30
C SER A 26 -9.96 -7.16 -4.35
N ASP A 27 -9.13 -6.14 -4.14
CA ASP A 27 -7.85 -5.98 -4.83
C ASP A 27 -6.96 -7.24 -4.63
N ALA A 28 -7.21 -8.04 -3.59
CA ALA A 28 -6.59 -9.35 -3.42
C ALA A 28 -6.99 -10.38 -4.50
N GLN A 29 -8.10 -10.17 -5.20
CA GLN A 29 -8.63 -11.07 -6.22
C GLN A 29 -8.32 -10.60 -7.65
N LYS A 30 -7.83 -9.36 -7.81
CA LYS A 30 -7.52 -8.76 -9.12
C LYS A 30 -6.16 -8.07 -9.09
N HIS A 31 -5.23 -8.53 -9.92
CA HIS A 31 -3.97 -7.83 -10.14
C HIS A 31 -4.15 -6.80 -11.24
N ASP A 32 -4.61 -5.61 -10.86
CA ASP A 32 -4.64 -4.49 -11.79
C ASP A 32 -3.24 -3.92 -11.99
N ASP A 33 -2.97 -3.59 -13.25
CA ASP A 33 -1.83 -2.78 -13.64
C ASP A 33 -2.12 -1.33 -13.30
N ILE A 34 -1.13 -0.64 -12.75
CA ILE A 34 -1.23 0.77 -12.38
C ILE A 34 -0.60 1.60 -13.49
N TRP A 35 -1.39 2.52 -14.03
CA TRP A 35 -1.01 3.37 -15.16
C TRP A 35 -1.01 4.83 -14.72
N SER A 36 -0.10 5.62 -15.30
CA SER A 36 -0.18 7.08 -15.21
C SER A 36 -1.47 7.57 -15.84
N VAL A 37 -2.06 8.62 -15.27
CA VAL A 37 -3.17 9.35 -15.90
C VAL A 37 -2.70 10.25 -17.06
N TRP A 38 -1.40 10.42 -17.23
CA TRP A 38 -0.80 11.27 -18.26
C TRP A 38 -0.30 10.47 -19.47
N THR A 39 -0.37 11.06 -20.65
CA THR A 39 0.01 10.42 -21.93
C THR A 39 1.50 10.47 -22.24
N ARG A 40 2.26 11.37 -21.58
CA ARG A 40 3.73 11.43 -21.70
C ARG A 40 4.36 10.72 -20.52
N ILE A 41 4.92 9.54 -20.80
CA ILE A 41 5.61 8.72 -19.82
C ILE A 41 7.11 8.92 -19.98
N ASP A 42 7.75 9.52 -18.98
CA ASP A 42 9.19 9.44 -18.85
C ASP A 42 9.56 8.03 -18.35
N LYS A 43 10.15 7.23 -19.25
CA LYS A 43 10.53 5.83 -18.96
C LYS A 43 11.67 5.70 -17.94
N SER A 44 12.34 6.80 -17.62
CA SER A 44 13.40 6.84 -16.61
C SER A 44 12.92 7.33 -15.24
N ALA A 45 11.68 7.82 -15.14
CA ALA A 45 11.16 8.36 -13.90
C ALA A 45 10.92 7.25 -12.87
N SER A 46 11.45 7.47 -11.67
CA SER A 46 11.23 6.59 -10.52
C SER A 46 11.08 7.39 -9.23
N ALA A 47 10.33 6.84 -8.29
CA ALA A 47 10.15 7.38 -6.96
C ALA A 47 10.62 6.36 -5.92
N THR A 48 11.41 6.81 -4.94
CA THR A 48 11.64 6.02 -3.72
C THR A 48 10.43 6.21 -2.82
N VAL A 49 9.74 5.10 -2.51
CA VAL A 49 8.62 5.07 -1.59
C VAL A 49 9.07 4.40 -0.30
N PHE A 50 9.11 5.16 0.79
CA PHE A 50 9.23 4.61 2.14
C PHE A 50 7.88 4.08 2.57
N PHE A 51 7.79 2.89 3.16
CA PHE A 51 6.53 2.36 3.66
C PHE A 51 6.62 1.92 5.12
N ALA A 52 5.48 1.98 5.80
CA ALA A 52 5.20 1.27 7.03
C ALA A 52 3.89 0.48 6.87
N THR A 53 3.91 -0.80 7.24
CA THR A 53 2.76 -1.70 7.10
C THR A 53 2.60 -2.64 8.28
N ASP A 54 1.36 -2.87 8.72
CA ASP A 54 1.05 -3.85 9.78
C ASP A 54 0.90 -5.26 9.23
N ARG A 55 1.06 -5.44 7.92
CA ARG A 55 0.83 -6.70 7.25
C ARG A 55 1.86 -7.74 7.64
N GLN A 56 1.40 -8.98 7.79
CA GLN A 56 2.26 -10.12 8.03
C GLN A 56 3.23 -10.32 6.85
N ARG A 57 4.48 -10.65 7.14
CA ARG A 57 5.45 -11.09 6.14
C ARG A 57 5.05 -12.44 5.58
N ASP A 58 4.96 -12.52 4.26
CA ASP A 58 4.61 -13.73 3.53
C ASP A 58 5.47 -13.82 2.27
N ALA A 59 6.37 -14.82 2.22
CA ALA A 59 7.26 -15.02 1.09
C ALA A 59 6.53 -15.42 -0.21
N GLY A 60 5.31 -15.96 -0.11
CA GLY A 60 4.47 -16.28 -1.25
C GLY A 60 3.65 -15.09 -1.77
N ALA A 61 3.57 -14.00 -1.00
CA ALA A 61 2.81 -12.82 -1.38
C ALA A 61 3.63 -11.86 -2.27
N PRO A 62 2.96 -11.11 -3.18
CA PRO A 62 3.61 -10.04 -3.92
C PRO A 62 4.32 -9.05 -2.97
N PHE A 63 5.59 -8.77 -3.26
CA PHE A 63 6.46 -7.92 -2.44
C PHE A 63 6.63 -8.37 -0.98
N GLY A 64 6.35 -9.64 -0.66
CA GLY A 64 6.66 -10.21 0.64
C GLY A 64 5.69 -9.81 1.76
N MET A 65 4.53 -9.22 1.43
CA MET A 65 3.54 -8.72 2.39
C MET A 65 2.17 -9.35 2.13
N GLY A 66 1.65 -10.05 3.13
CA GLY A 66 0.37 -10.75 3.07
C GLY A 66 -0.85 -9.84 3.19
N LEU A 67 -2.02 -10.48 3.23
CA LEU A 67 -3.31 -9.79 3.37
C LEU A 67 -3.70 -9.51 4.82
N HIS A 68 -3.15 -10.28 5.75
CA HIS A 68 -3.53 -10.27 7.16
C HIS A 68 -2.60 -9.39 8.00
N TRP A 69 -3.10 -8.95 9.15
CA TRP A 69 -2.32 -8.30 10.18
C TRP A 69 -1.20 -9.22 10.68
N GLY A 70 -0.02 -8.65 10.87
CA GLY A 70 1.13 -9.25 11.52
C GLY A 70 1.21 -8.83 12.99
N SER A 71 2.17 -9.43 13.71
CA SER A 71 2.40 -9.15 15.13
C SER A 71 3.15 -7.84 15.39
N ALA A 72 3.71 -7.19 14.35
CA ALA A 72 4.50 -5.98 14.46
C ALA A 72 4.45 -5.15 13.18
N MET A 73 4.76 -3.86 13.30
CA MET A 73 4.97 -2.99 12.16
C MET A 73 6.20 -3.40 11.35
N THR A 74 6.07 -3.42 10.03
CA THR A 74 7.18 -3.57 9.10
C THR A 74 7.42 -2.27 8.34
N CYS A 75 8.66 -1.79 8.37
CA CYS A 75 9.06 -0.61 7.63
C CYS A 75 10.06 -0.97 6.54
N GLY A 76 10.10 -0.18 5.49
CA GLY A 76 11.01 -0.42 4.38
C GLY A 76 10.97 0.69 3.35
N ARG A 77 11.66 0.43 2.25
CA ARG A 77 11.59 1.25 1.05
C ARG A 77 11.56 0.39 -0.19
N SER A 78 11.01 0.94 -1.26
CA SER A 78 11.12 0.38 -2.61
C SER A 78 11.27 1.50 -3.62
N VAL A 79 11.94 1.21 -4.73
CA VAL A 79 11.99 2.11 -5.88
C VAL A 79 10.87 1.70 -6.83
N VAL A 80 9.91 2.59 -7.02
CA VAL A 80 8.81 2.41 -7.98
C VAL A 80 9.21 3.09 -9.28
N SER A 81 9.27 2.34 -10.36
CA SER A 81 9.36 2.88 -11.70
C SER A 81 7.99 3.36 -12.15
N ASN A 82 7.90 4.63 -12.50
CA ASN A 82 6.64 5.33 -12.75
C ASN A 82 6.28 5.32 -14.25
N PHE A 83 6.81 4.35 -15.00
CA PHE A 83 6.40 4.08 -16.37
C PHE A 83 5.25 3.08 -16.38
N ALA A 84 4.35 3.19 -17.34
CA ALA A 84 3.14 2.37 -17.35
C ALA A 84 3.37 1.03 -18.09
N PRO A 85 3.08 -0.13 -17.47
CA PRO A 85 2.54 -0.30 -16.11
C PRO A 85 3.62 -0.12 -15.03
N ALA A 86 3.24 0.52 -13.91
CA ALA A 86 4.14 0.78 -12.80
C ALA A 86 4.69 -0.53 -12.22
N ALA A 87 5.98 -0.51 -11.88
CA ALA A 87 6.66 -1.65 -11.29
C ALA A 87 7.50 -1.17 -10.09
N ALA A 88 7.81 -2.06 -9.17
CA ALA A 88 8.62 -1.73 -8.01
C ALA A 88 9.75 -2.75 -7.84
N THR A 89 10.89 -2.29 -7.32
CA THR A 89 11.94 -3.19 -6.85
C THR A 89 11.43 -4.01 -5.67
N PRO A 90 12.01 -5.20 -5.40
CA PRO A 90 11.76 -5.90 -4.15
C PRO A 90 11.93 -4.96 -2.96
N PRO A 91 11.00 -4.94 -1.98
CA PRO A 91 11.14 -4.09 -0.81
C PRO A 91 12.41 -4.39 -0.01
N GLU A 92 13.15 -3.34 0.30
CA GLU A 92 14.23 -3.38 1.27
C GLU A 92 13.66 -3.06 2.65
N ILE A 93 13.84 -3.98 3.59
CA ILE A 93 13.30 -3.84 4.94
C ILE A 93 14.25 -3.02 5.80
N MET A 94 13.69 -2.09 6.56
CA MET A 94 14.44 -1.22 7.46
C MET A 94 13.84 -1.26 8.88
N PRO A 95 14.62 -0.89 9.90
CA PRO A 95 14.09 -0.73 11.25
C PRO A 95 12.98 0.33 11.28
N CYS A 96 11.84 -0.01 11.89
CA CYS A 96 10.80 0.99 12.20
C CYS A 96 11.25 1.95 13.31
N GLN A 97 12.14 1.48 14.20
CA GLN A 97 12.67 2.23 15.33
C GLN A 97 14.05 2.82 15.01
N GLY A 98 14.34 4.03 15.51
CA GLY A 98 15.65 4.65 15.38
C GLY A 98 16.70 4.00 16.29
N ALA A 99 17.98 4.11 15.93
CA ALA A 99 19.12 3.51 16.64
C ALA A 99 19.29 3.95 18.12
N GLY A 100 18.55 4.96 18.57
CA GLY A 100 18.54 5.47 19.95
C GLY A 100 17.15 5.48 20.59
N ALA A 101 16.21 4.66 20.10
CA ALA A 101 14.89 4.55 20.70
C ALA A 101 15.00 3.89 22.09
N VAL A 102 15.08 4.71 23.14
CA VAL A 102 14.95 4.26 24.52
C VAL A 102 13.48 3.89 24.74
N GLU A 103 13.25 2.69 25.29
CA GLU A 103 11.93 2.24 25.69
C GLU A 103 11.35 3.23 26.72
N GLY A 104 10.25 3.89 26.36
CA GLY A 104 9.49 4.74 27.27
C GLY A 104 9.68 6.24 27.10
N GLN A 105 9.17 6.84 26.02
CA GLN A 105 8.51 8.15 26.07
C GLN A 105 7.76 8.47 24.77
N GLN A 106 6.73 7.69 24.44
CA GLN A 106 5.74 8.08 23.43
C GLN A 106 4.36 7.60 23.92
N ILE A 107 3.34 8.45 23.78
CA ILE A 107 1.96 8.11 24.13
C ILE A 107 1.47 7.13 23.05
N GLY A 108 1.59 5.84 23.34
CA GLY A 108 1.37 4.74 22.39
C GLY A 108 2.51 3.74 22.54
N GLY A 109 2.22 2.56 23.07
CA GLY A 109 3.22 1.58 23.51
C GLY A 109 4.26 1.13 22.46
N PRO A 110 5.19 0.24 22.84
CA PRO A 110 6.37 -0.13 22.04
C PRO A 110 6.06 -0.68 20.63
N ALA A 111 4.83 -1.10 20.37
CA ALA A 111 4.34 -1.62 19.09
C ALA A 111 4.15 -0.56 17.99
N PHE A 112 4.20 0.74 18.30
CA PHE A 112 3.96 1.84 17.34
C PHE A 112 5.12 2.83 17.19
N ALA A 113 6.30 2.49 17.69
CA ALA A 113 7.47 3.35 17.57
C ALA A 113 7.99 3.38 16.12
N MET A 114 7.64 4.44 15.38
CA MET A 114 8.01 4.67 13.98
C MET A 114 9.12 5.71 13.79
N SER A 115 9.96 5.92 14.82
CA SER A 115 11.01 6.94 14.80
C SER A 115 12.08 6.70 13.72
N GLY A 116 12.40 5.45 13.42
CA GLY A 116 13.34 5.09 12.35
C GLY A 116 12.75 5.35 10.96
N PHE A 117 11.47 5.06 10.79
CA PHE A 117 10.73 5.39 9.57
C PHE A 117 10.68 6.90 9.32
N ALA A 118 10.30 7.68 10.34
CA ALA A 118 10.28 9.14 10.25
C ALA A 118 11.67 9.72 9.95
N ALA A 119 12.73 9.18 10.57
CA ALA A 119 14.10 9.62 10.32
C ALA A 119 14.54 9.38 8.86
N ALA A 120 14.21 8.24 8.27
CA ALA A 120 14.57 7.96 6.88
C ALA A 120 13.84 8.85 5.87
N ILE A 121 12.57 9.17 6.13
CA ILE A 121 11.82 10.15 5.32
C ILE A 121 12.45 11.53 5.45
N ALA A 122 12.78 11.94 6.68
CA ALA A 122 13.40 13.23 6.93
C ALA A 122 14.78 13.34 6.23
N ASP A 123 15.57 12.28 6.23
CA ASP A 123 16.84 12.21 5.50
C ASP A 123 16.63 12.33 3.98
N GLU A 124 15.67 11.60 3.41
CA GLU A 124 15.36 11.72 1.97
C GLU A 124 14.87 13.14 1.62
N ALA A 125 14.01 13.72 2.45
CA ALA A 125 13.53 15.09 2.23
C ALA A 125 14.69 16.09 2.24
N HIS A 126 15.59 16.00 3.23
CA HIS A 126 16.79 16.84 3.29
C HIS A 126 17.71 16.63 2.09
N ARG A 127 17.96 15.38 1.67
CA ARG A 127 18.77 15.07 0.48
C ARG A 127 18.19 15.67 -0.81
N ARG A 128 16.87 15.85 -0.86
CA ARG A 128 16.15 16.51 -1.96
C ARG A 128 16.04 18.03 -1.82
N GLY A 129 16.59 18.61 -0.75
CA GLY A 129 16.46 20.05 -0.47
C GLY A 129 15.04 20.46 -0.05
N CYS A 130 14.27 19.53 0.49
CA CYS A 130 12.88 19.69 0.88
C CYS A 130 12.68 19.63 2.40
N ALA A 131 11.56 20.18 2.86
CA ALA A 131 11.06 20.05 4.25
C ALA A 131 9.65 19.44 4.31
N SER A 132 9.26 18.68 3.28
CA SER A 132 7.92 18.12 3.10
C SER A 132 7.97 16.70 2.54
N MET A 133 6.88 15.96 2.76
CA MET A 133 6.67 14.63 2.20
C MET A 133 5.28 14.51 1.58
N LEU A 134 5.14 13.65 0.59
CA LEU A 134 3.85 13.13 0.13
C LEU A 134 3.58 11.85 0.90
N LEU A 135 2.50 11.85 1.68
CA LEU A 135 2.05 10.68 2.43
C LEU A 135 0.80 10.09 1.77
N TYR A 136 0.92 8.89 1.24
CA TYR A 136 -0.24 8.11 0.83
C TYR A 136 -0.64 7.17 1.97
N VAL A 137 -1.92 7.18 2.31
CA VAL A 137 -2.49 6.34 3.34
C VAL A 137 -3.56 5.50 2.66
N HIS A 138 -3.32 4.19 2.55
CA HIS A 138 -4.26 3.33 1.84
C HIS A 138 -5.29 2.72 2.80
N GLY A 139 -6.50 2.50 2.28
CA GLY A 139 -7.66 2.04 3.04
C GLY A 139 -8.00 0.56 2.89
N PHE A 140 -9.24 0.25 3.29
CA PHE A 140 -9.85 -1.08 3.25
C PHE A 140 -9.79 -1.71 1.85
N ASN A 141 -9.52 -3.01 1.80
CA ASN A 141 -9.60 -3.86 0.61
C ASN A 141 -8.53 -3.64 -0.47
N THR A 142 -7.39 -3.04 -0.11
CA THR A 142 -6.23 -2.82 -1.01
C THR A 142 -5.07 -3.75 -0.64
N THR A 143 -4.36 -4.31 -1.63
CA THR A 143 -3.14 -5.09 -1.36
C THR A 143 -1.93 -4.19 -1.11
N PHE A 144 -0.92 -4.67 -0.38
CA PHE A 144 0.32 -3.92 -0.21
C PHE A 144 0.96 -3.53 -1.55
N ARG A 145 0.97 -4.46 -2.52
CA ARG A 145 1.46 -4.20 -3.89
C ARG A 145 0.76 -3.03 -4.53
N THR A 146 -0.57 -3.08 -4.57
CA THR A 146 -1.38 -2.05 -5.22
C THR A 146 -1.15 -0.68 -4.56
N ALA A 147 -1.16 -0.64 -3.23
CA ALA A 147 -0.89 0.60 -2.50
C ALA A 147 0.52 1.17 -2.76
N LEU A 148 1.55 0.32 -2.76
CA LEU A 148 2.94 0.72 -3.02
C LEU A 148 3.09 1.33 -4.42
N LEU A 149 2.57 0.63 -5.43
CA LEU A 149 2.64 1.07 -6.82
C LEU A 149 1.84 2.35 -7.05
N HIS A 150 0.64 2.48 -6.46
CA HIS A 150 -0.15 3.71 -6.55
C HIS A 150 0.56 4.88 -5.88
N THR A 151 1.25 4.65 -4.76
CA THR A 151 2.01 5.70 -4.08
C THR A 151 3.10 6.27 -4.98
N GLY A 152 3.88 5.39 -5.62
CA GLY A 152 4.93 5.80 -6.56
C GLY A 152 4.36 6.50 -7.80
N GLN A 153 3.29 5.94 -8.38
CA GLN A 153 2.62 6.54 -9.54
C GLN A 153 2.01 7.91 -9.22
N LEU A 154 1.35 8.06 -8.08
CA LEU A 154 0.78 9.33 -7.63
C LEU A 154 1.86 10.40 -7.47
N SER A 155 2.98 10.04 -6.85
CA SER A 155 4.15 10.92 -6.70
C SER A 155 4.64 11.43 -8.05
N ALA A 156 4.67 10.56 -9.06
CA ALA A 156 5.01 10.94 -10.43
C ALA A 156 3.95 11.85 -11.06
N ASP A 157 2.68 11.46 -10.96
CA ASP A 157 1.57 12.14 -11.64
C ASP A 157 1.35 13.56 -11.12
N VAL A 158 1.66 13.82 -9.84
CA VAL A 158 1.64 15.17 -9.25
C VAL A 158 2.98 15.89 -9.33
N ALA A 159 3.97 15.31 -10.03
CA ALA A 159 5.33 15.81 -10.12
C ALA A 159 5.94 16.16 -8.74
N TRP A 160 5.71 15.30 -7.75
CA TRP A 160 6.15 15.54 -6.37
C TRP A 160 7.68 15.50 -6.26
N PRO A 161 8.35 16.59 -5.84
CA PRO A 161 9.81 16.66 -5.89
C PRO A 161 10.50 16.07 -4.66
N CYS A 162 9.76 15.85 -3.56
CA CYS A 162 10.31 15.55 -2.24
C CYS A 162 10.15 14.06 -1.85
N ALA A 163 10.35 13.74 -0.57
CA ALA A 163 10.18 12.38 -0.06
C ALA A 163 8.74 11.88 -0.26
N THR A 164 8.59 10.59 -0.54
CA THR A 164 7.29 9.92 -0.72
C THR A 164 7.18 8.77 0.28
N ALA A 165 6.05 8.69 0.97
CA ALA A 165 5.78 7.73 2.03
C ALA A 165 4.43 7.04 1.88
N LEU A 166 4.36 5.79 2.31
CA LEU A 166 3.17 4.95 2.35
C LEU A 166 2.89 4.50 3.78
N LEU A 167 1.66 4.69 4.25
CA LEU A 167 1.12 3.95 5.39
C LEU A 167 0.07 2.95 4.90
N SER A 168 0.28 1.71 5.30
CA SER A 168 -0.47 0.56 4.83
C SER A 168 -1.03 -0.21 6.00
N TRP A 169 -2.34 -0.44 6.05
CA TRP A 169 -2.93 -1.33 7.04
C TRP A 169 -3.64 -2.53 6.38
N SER A 170 -3.66 -3.64 7.10
CA SER A 170 -4.47 -4.81 6.84
C SER A 170 -5.93 -4.49 7.14
N SER A 171 -6.84 -5.02 6.33
CA SER A 171 -8.25 -4.67 6.33
C SER A 171 -9.15 -5.88 6.18
#